data_AF-A0A813Z514-F1
#
_entry.id   AF-A0A813Z514-F1
#
_cell.length_a   1.000
_cell.length_b   1.000
_cell.length_c   1.000
_cell.angle_alpha   90.00
_cell.angle_beta   90.00
_cell.angle_gamma   90.00
#
_symmetry.space_group_name_H-M   'P 1'
#
loop_
_entity.id
_entity.type
_entity.pdbx_description
1 polymer ?
#
loop_
_entity_poly.entity_id
_entity_poly.type
_entity_poly.pdbx_seq_one_letter_code
_entity_poly.pdbx_strand_id
1 'polypeptide(L)'
;YSICPNECEQSIYDSKINIAKYPSVWYAGIVSTNNFTKSYLKGKTLDDLERTTLMVNIYYDEMYYTVIDDSEAMNFEALFGNIGGNLGLFIGISVLTFVEIIETIFYIGYIFVLRYTQNNEKQE
;
A
#
# COMPACT_ATOMS: atom_id res chain seq x y z
N TYR A 1 -9.73 -26.14 23.73
CA TYR A 1 -10.03 -25.03 22.81
C TYR A 1 -8.70 -24.40 22.45
N SER A 2 -8.16 -24.74 21.29
CA SER A 2 -6.87 -24.25 20.79
C SER A 2 -7.15 -23.08 19.85
N ILE A 3 -7.01 -21.86 20.37
CA ILE A 3 -6.97 -20.66 19.52
C ILE A 3 -5.64 -20.68 18.77
N CYS A 4 -5.70 -20.69 17.44
CA CYS A 4 -4.55 -20.49 16.58
C CYS A 4 -4.55 -19.03 16.11
N PRO A 5 -3.54 -18.22 16.45
CA PRO A 5 -3.38 -16.90 15.86
C PRO A 5 -2.96 -17.02 14.39
N ASN A 6 -3.27 -15.99 13.60
CA ASN A 6 -2.80 -15.91 12.22
C ASN A 6 -1.29 -15.69 12.17
N GLU A 7 -0.65 -16.21 11.13
CA GLU A 7 0.77 -16.02 10.88
C GLU A 7 1.03 -14.62 10.31
N CYS A 8 2.15 -14.00 10.71
CA CYS A 8 2.52 -12.67 10.21
C CYS A 8 3.10 -12.72 8.79
N GLU A 9 3.68 -13.85 8.39
CA GLU A 9 4.25 -14.06 7.06
C GLU A 9 3.58 -15.27 6.43
N GLN A 10 2.97 -15.07 5.26
CA GLN A 10 2.28 -16.13 4.54
C GLN A 10 2.53 -16.00 3.03
N SER A 11 2.78 -17.13 2.38
CA SER A 11 2.89 -17.24 0.92
C SER A 11 1.66 -17.95 0.37
N ILE A 12 0.77 -17.19 -0.27
CA ILE A 12 -0.47 -17.72 -0.85
C ILE A 12 -0.27 -17.88 -2.36
N TYR A 13 -0.62 -19.05 -2.89
CA TYR A 13 -0.56 -19.36 -4.32
C TYR A 13 -1.97 -19.54 -4.89
N ASP A 14 -2.45 -18.53 -5.60
CA ASP A 14 -3.71 -18.65 -6.34
C ASP A 14 -3.54 -19.59 -7.53
N SER A 15 -4.31 -20.69 -7.51
CA SER A 15 -4.24 -21.74 -8.53
C SER A 15 -5.42 -21.63 -9.48
N LYS A 16 -5.15 -21.52 -10.79
CA LYS A 16 -6.17 -21.60 -11.86
C LYS A 16 -6.05 -22.93 -12.59
N ILE A 17 -7.19 -23.61 -12.78
CA ILE A 17 -7.22 -24.92 -13.43
C ILE A 17 -7.90 -24.81 -14.79
N ASN A 18 -7.18 -25.22 -15.84
CA ASN A 18 -7.70 -25.33 -17.19
C ASN A 18 -7.72 -26.80 -17.61
N ILE A 19 -8.89 -27.31 -17.99
CA ILE A 19 -9.09 -28.72 -18.35
C ILE A 19 -9.41 -28.83 -19.84
N ALA A 20 -8.69 -29.71 -20.54
CA ALA A 20 -8.94 -30.04 -21.92
C ALA A 20 -8.99 -31.56 -22.12
N LYS A 21 -9.69 -31.99 -23.17
CA LYS A 21 -9.79 -33.41 -23.52
C LYS A 21 -8.41 -33.95 -23.93
N TYR A 22 -8.00 -35.06 -23.32
CA TYR A 22 -6.73 -35.72 -23.58
C TYR A 22 -6.92 -37.25 -23.64
N PRO A 23 -6.20 -37.98 -24.52
CA PRO A 23 -5.38 -37.48 -25.64
C PRO A 23 -6.23 -37.09 -26.85
N SER A 24 -5.69 -36.25 -27.74
CA SER A 24 -6.33 -36.04 -29.05
C SER A 24 -6.17 -37.29 -29.93
N VAL A 25 -7.08 -37.49 -30.90
CA VAL A 25 -7.07 -38.67 -31.79
C VAL A 25 -5.71 -38.88 -32.46
N TRP A 26 -5.09 -37.80 -32.92
CA TRP A 26 -3.75 -37.84 -33.51
C TRP A 26 -2.67 -38.16 -32.47
N TYR A 27 -2.72 -37.51 -31.31
CA TYR A 27 -1.72 -37.69 -30.26
C TYR A 27 -1.76 -39.10 -29.64
N ALA A 28 -2.92 -39.75 -29.62
CA ALA A 28 -3.08 -41.14 -29.21
C ALA A 28 -2.23 -42.12 -30.04
N GLY A 29 -2.05 -41.86 -31.34
CA GLY A 29 -1.18 -42.65 -32.21
C GLY A 29 0.31 -42.49 -31.89
N ILE A 30 0.70 -41.32 -31.36
CA ILE A 30 2.10 -41.04 -31.01
C ILE A 30 2.42 -41.56 -29.61
N VAL A 31 1.54 -41.32 -28.65
CA VAL A 31 1.75 -41.78 -27.26
C VAL A 31 1.75 -43.31 -27.17
N SER A 32 1.04 -44.01 -28.06
CA SER A 32 1.06 -45.48 -28.11
C SER A 32 2.35 -46.06 -28.73
N THR A 33 3.13 -45.25 -29.47
CA THR A 33 4.35 -45.69 -30.15
C THR A 33 5.64 -45.34 -29.40
N ASN A 34 5.59 -44.41 -28.44
CA ASN A 34 6.71 -44.04 -27.60
C ASN A 34 7.17 -45.22 -26.71
N ASN A 35 8.47 -45.51 -26.69
CA ASN A 35 9.05 -46.65 -25.96
C ASN A 35 8.70 -46.70 -24.46
N PHE A 36 8.51 -45.54 -23.82
CA PHE A 36 8.19 -45.47 -22.40
C PHE A 36 6.73 -45.84 -22.10
N THR A 37 5.80 -45.37 -22.92
CA THR A 37 4.34 -45.55 -22.73
C THR A 37 3.79 -46.76 -23.47
N LYS A 38 4.49 -47.27 -24.48
CA LYS A 38 4.08 -48.42 -25.31
C LYS A 38 3.82 -49.69 -24.51
N SER A 39 4.53 -49.92 -23.39
CA SER A 39 4.29 -51.07 -22.52
C SER A 39 2.97 -50.95 -21.75
N TYR A 40 2.64 -49.75 -21.27
CA TYR A 40 1.44 -49.46 -20.48
C TYR A 40 0.18 -49.29 -21.32
N LEU A 41 0.33 -48.80 -22.56
CA LEU A 41 -0.78 -48.47 -23.46
C LEU A 41 -1.03 -49.54 -24.54
N LYS A 42 -0.37 -50.70 -24.43
CA LYS A 42 -0.47 -51.78 -25.42
C LYS A 42 -1.89 -52.36 -25.47
N GLY A 43 -2.51 -52.33 -26.65
CA GLY A 43 -3.83 -52.93 -26.89
C GLY A 43 -5.01 -52.17 -26.28
N LYS A 44 -4.79 -50.92 -25.83
CA LYS A 44 -5.85 -50.04 -25.33
C LYS A 44 -6.52 -49.30 -26.49
N THR A 45 -7.84 -49.15 -26.41
CA THR A 45 -8.62 -48.35 -27.38
C THR A 45 -8.54 -46.86 -27.03
N LEU A 46 -8.97 -45.99 -27.95
CA LEU A 46 -8.99 -44.54 -27.69
C LEU A 46 -9.81 -44.18 -26.45
N ASP A 47 -10.99 -44.80 -26.26
CA ASP A 47 -11.85 -44.57 -25.08
C ASP A 47 -11.18 -45.03 -23.78
N ASP A 48 -10.41 -46.13 -23.82
CA ASP A 48 -9.63 -46.55 -22.65
C ASP A 48 -8.53 -45.56 -22.30
N LEU A 49 -7.88 -44.96 -23.30
CA LEU A 49 -6.82 -43.97 -23.08
C LEU A 49 -7.37 -42.68 -22.47
N GLU A 50 -8.52 -42.21 -22.95
CA GLU A 50 -9.18 -41.01 -22.41
C GLU A 50 -9.59 -41.18 -20.93
N ARG A 51 -9.93 -42.40 -20.50
CA ARG A 51 -10.34 -42.67 -19.10
C ARG A 51 -9.19 -42.97 -18.14
N THR A 52 -8.05 -43.41 -18.65
CA THR A 52 -6.93 -43.91 -17.82
C THR A 52 -5.71 -43.00 -17.82
N THR A 53 -5.64 -42.04 -18.75
CA THR A 53 -4.48 -41.15 -18.87
C THR A 53 -4.86 -39.69 -18.62
N LEU A 54 -3.96 -38.97 -17.96
CA LEU A 54 -4.09 -37.55 -17.67
C LEU A 54 -2.74 -36.86 -17.86
N MET A 55 -2.77 -35.63 -18.33
CA MET A 55 -1.60 -34.77 -18.47
C MET A 55 -1.79 -33.53 -17.59
N VAL A 56 -0.90 -33.32 -16.64
CA VAL A 56 -0.92 -32.18 -15.72
C VAL A 56 0.30 -31.32 -15.99
N ASN A 57 0.05 -30.06 -16.33
CA ASN A 57 1.09 -29.05 -16.52
C ASN A 57 0.96 -28.00 -15.42
N ILE A 58 2.01 -27.84 -14.61
CA ILE A 58 2.07 -26.87 -13.51
C ILE A 58 3.05 -25.78 -13.93
N TYR A 59 2.56 -24.55 -13.99
CA TYR A 59 3.35 -23.39 -14.36
C TYR A 59 2.79 -22.15 -13.65
N TYR A 60 3.62 -21.11 -13.52
CA TYR A 60 3.19 -19.81 -13.03
C TYR A 60 2.45 -19.05 -14.14
N ASP A 61 1.26 -18.52 -13.83
CA ASP A 61 0.46 -17.73 -14.78
C ASP A 61 1.21 -16.45 -15.18
N GLU A 62 1.89 -15.84 -14.22
CA GLU A 62 2.62 -14.57 -14.37
C GLU A 62 4.01 -14.67 -13.73
N MET A 63 4.98 -13.89 -14.21
CA MET A 63 6.36 -13.88 -13.70
C MET A 63 6.57 -12.89 -12.53
N TYR A 64 5.52 -12.22 -12.07
CA TYR A 64 5.57 -11.29 -10.95
C TYR A 64 4.75 -11.82 -9.77
N TYR A 65 5.08 -11.35 -8.57
CA TYR A 65 4.39 -11.68 -7.33
C TYR A 65 3.80 -10.41 -6.71
N THR A 66 2.75 -10.57 -5.92
CA THR A 66 2.14 -9.49 -5.14
C THR A 66 2.56 -9.62 -3.69
N VAL A 67 3.08 -8.53 -3.11
CA VAL A 67 3.42 -8.43 -1.69
C VAL A 67 2.38 -7.54 -1.01
N ILE A 68 1.86 -8.00 0.13
CA ILE A 68 0.91 -7.25 0.96
C ILE A 68 1.54 -7.14 2.34
N ASP A 69 2.04 -5.95 2.66
CA ASP A 69 2.64 -5.64 3.95
C ASP A 69 1.77 -4.64 4.71
N ASP A 70 1.35 -5.03 5.92
CA ASP A 70 0.66 -4.12 6.84
C ASP A 70 1.69 -3.29 7.60
N SER A 71 1.58 -1.96 7.47
CA SER A 71 2.44 -1.00 8.17
C SER A 71 1.63 -0.15 9.15
N GLU A 72 2.31 0.38 10.16
CA GLU A 72 1.67 1.23 11.16
C GLU A 72 1.08 2.49 10.53
N ALA A 73 -0.21 2.74 10.76
CA ALA A 73 -0.89 3.92 10.20
C ALA A 73 -0.37 5.25 10.79
N MET A 74 0.25 5.24 11.98
CA MET A 74 0.82 6.42 12.60
C MET A 74 2.01 6.06 13.49
N ASN A 75 3.19 6.54 13.11
CA ASN A 75 4.40 6.44 13.92
C ASN A 75 4.40 7.49 15.04
N PHE A 76 5.18 7.25 16.10
CA PHE A 76 5.40 8.23 17.18
C PHE A 76 5.89 9.59 16.65
N GLU A 77 6.73 9.57 15.61
CA GLU A 77 7.23 10.78 14.94
C GLU A 77 6.07 11.59 14.32
N ALA A 78 5.13 10.92 13.65
CA ALA A 78 3.96 11.55 13.07
C ALA A 78 3.02 12.11 14.14
N LEU A 79 2.86 11.40 15.27
CA LEU A 79 2.08 11.86 16.41
C LEU A 79 2.66 13.17 16.98
N PHE A 80 3.96 13.20 17.27
CA PHE A 80 4.62 14.39 17.79
C PHE A 80 4.64 15.53 16.76
N GLY A 81 4.79 15.22 15.47
CA GLY A 81 4.66 16.20 14.40
C GLY A 81 3.30 16.87 14.37
N ASN A 82 2.22 16.10 14.52
CA ASN A 82 0.85 16.64 14.57
C ASN A 82 0.59 17.48 15.82
N ILE A 83 1.07 17.04 16.99
CA ILE A 83 0.96 17.80 18.24
C ILE A 83 1.76 19.10 18.15
N GLY A 84 3.03 19.02 17.75
CA GLY A 84 3.91 20.16 17.61
C GLY A 84 3.44 21.17 16.56
N GLY A 85 2.91 20.70 15.43
CA GLY A 85 2.37 21.55 14.38
C GLY A 85 1.16 22.35 14.84
N ASN A 86 0.18 21.71 15.47
CA ASN A 86 -1.02 22.38 15.97
C ASN A 86 -0.69 23.34 17.13
N LEU A 87 0.15 22.93 18.08
CA LEU A 87 0.58 23.79 19.17
C LEU A 87 1.41 24.97 18.66
N GLY A 88 2.32 24.73 17.72
CA GLY A 88 3.13 25.77 17.09
C GLY A 88 2.30 26.81 16.35
N LEU A 89 1.23 26.39 15.67
CA LEU A 89 0.30 27.30 15.00
C LEU A 89 -0.41 28.22 16.01
N PHE A 90 -0.99 27.66 17.07
CA PHE A 90 -1.72 28.44 18.07
C PHE A 90 -0.80 29.37 18.87
N ILE A 91 0.39 28.91 19.25
CA ILE A 91 1.39 29.74 19.92
C ILE A 91 1.89 30.83 18.97
N GLY A 92 2.16 30.51 17.71
CA GLY A 92 2.61 31.46 16.71
C GLY A 92 1.64 32.62 16.52
N ILE A 93 0.34 32.32 16.35
CA ILE A 93 -0.70 33.35 16.24
C ILE A 93 -0.75 34.20 17.51
N SER A 94 -0.70 33.57 18.68
CA SER A 94 -0.77 34.27 19.98
C SER A 94 0.42 35.23 20.19
N VAL A 95 1.62 34.80 19.83
CA VAL A 95 2.85 35.62 19.95
C VAL A 95 2.83 36.79 18.97
N LEU A 96 2.39 36.58 17.72
CA LEU A 96 2.24 37.65 16.74
C LEU A 96 1.27 38.72 17.23
N THR A 97 0.13 38.33 17.79
CA THR A 97 -0.83 39.28 18.39
C THR A 97 -0.20 40.07 19.54
N PHE A 98 0.62 39.43 20.38
CA PHE A 98 1.29 40.13 21.47
C PHE A 98 2.30 41.18 20.97
N VAL A 99 3.08 40.85 19.93
CA VAL A 99 4.00 41.79 19.28
C VAL A 99 3.23 42.98 18.69
N GLU A 100 2.10 42.73 18.03
CA GLU A 100 1.25 43.77 17.43
C GLU A 100 0.71 44.76 18.46
N ILE A 101 0.30 44.28 19.65
CA ILE A 101 -0.14 45.16 20.76
C ILE A 101 1.01 46.06 21.22
N ILE A 102 2.22 45.52 21.36
CA ILE A 102 3.40 46.29 21.77
C ILE A 102 3.71 47.40 20.75
N GLU A 103 3.76 47.05 19.46
CA GLU A 103 4.00 48.03 18.39
C GLU A 103 2.92 49.12 18.39
N THR A 104 1.66 48.75 18.58
CA THR A 104 0.53 49.68 18.64
C THR A 104 0.70 50.70 19.78
N ILE A 105 1.13 50.26 20.97
CA ILE A 105 1.39 51.15 22.11
C ILE A 105 2.52 52.14 21.79
N PHE A 106 3.62 51.67 21.19
CA PHE A 106 4.73 52.54 20.79
C PHE A 106 4.31 53.59 19.76
N TYR A 107 3.52 53.20 18.76
CA TYR A 107 3.00 54.13 17.75
C TYR A 107 2.09 55.21 18.37
N ILE A 108 1.17 54.82 19.24
CA ILE A 108 0.28 55.76 19.93
C ILE A 108 1.09 56.73 20.79
N GLY A 109 2.07 56.21 21.55
CA GLY A 109 2.96 57.03 22.37
C GLY A 109 3.75 58.04 21.53
N TYR A 110 4.32 57.60 20.39
CA TYR A 110 5.04 58.48 19.47
C TYR A 110 4.15 59.59 18.90
N ILE A 111 2.94 59.26 18.43
CA ILE A 111 1.98 60.26 17.93
C ILE A 111 1.57 61.23 19.04
N PHE A 112 1.36 60.73 20.26
CA PHE A 112 1.00 61.57 21.40
C PHE A 112 2.10 62.58 21.73
N VAL A 113 3.37 62.14 21.76
CA VAL A 113 4.52 63.03 21.99
C VAL A 113 4.64 64.07 20.86
N LEU A 114 4.53 63.67 19.59
CA LEU A 114 4.56 64.61 18.47
C LEU A 114 3.42 65.65 18.54
N ARG A 115 2.20 65.23 18.89
CA ARG A 115 1.07 66.14 19.09
C ARG A 115 1.28 67.07 20.28
N TYR A 116 1.90 66.58 21.35
CA TYR A 116 2.22 67.39 22.51
C TYR A 116 3.23 68.49 22.17
N THR A 117 4.28 68.17 21.40
CA THR A 117 5.26 69.16 20.93
C THR A 117 4.63 70.22 20.03
N GLN A 118 3.77 69.81 19.07
CA GLN A 118 3.09 70.77 18.17
C GLN A 118 2.07 71.68 18.88
N ASN A 119 1.41 71.21 19.94
CA ASN A 119 0.50 72.05 20.72
C ASN A 119 1.26 73.08 21.57
N ASN A 120 2.47 72.76 22.03
CA ASN A 120 3.30 73.71 22.77
C ASN A 120 3.88 74.81 21.85
N GLU A 121 4.28 74.49 20.61
CA GLU A 121 4.75 75.51 19.65
C GLU A 121 3.65 76.48 19.16
N LYS A 122 2.37 76.12 19.27
CA LYS A 122 1.24 77.02 18.89
C LYS A 122 0.85 78.00 19.99
N GLN A 123 1.45 77.91 21.18
CA GLN A 123 1.16 78.81 22.31
C GLN A 123 2.22 79.91 22.52
N GLU A 124 3.28 79.95 21.70
CA GLU A 124 4.19 81.11 21.56
C GLU A 124 3.79 82.01 20.38
#